data_AF-A0A2N1QRK9-F1
#
_entry.id   AF-A0A2N1QRK9-F1
#
_cell.length_a   1.000
_cell.length_b   1.000
_cell.length_c   1.000
_cell.angle_alpha   90.00
_cell.angle_beta   90.00
_cell.angle_gamma   90.00
#
_symmetry.space_group_name_H-M   'P 1'
#
loop_
_entity.id
_entity.type
_entity.pdbx_description
1 polymer ?
#
loop_
_entity_poly.entity_id
_entity_poly.type
_entity_poly.pdbx_seq_one_letter_code
_entity_poly.pdbx_strand_id
1 'polypeptide(L)'
;MTMERMSDMSKINMIAERIKEFRKNSGLSQANIACFLGVDQSLISKAENGERSLSVEMLEKLAALYGVSMLDFEEDSLPVSPLKFALRAGELTTVDMEAVSAINRIALNSEFMADLLAGEQR
;
A
#
# COMPACT_ATOMS: atom_id res chain seq x y z
N MET A 1 30.33 -1.62 8.48
CA MET A 1 28.87 -1.71 8.21
C MET A 1 28.18 -1.44 9.54
N THR A 2 27.55 -0.27 9.71
CA THR A 2 27.05 0.22 11.02
C THR A 2 25.66 -0.34 11.34
N MET A 3 25.34 -0.52 12.63
CA MET A 3 24.05 -1.07 13.10
C MET A 3 22.82 -0.28 12.59
N GLU A 4 22.93 1.06 12.46
CA GLU A 4 21.86 1.88 11.88
C GLU A 4 21.50 1.48 10.44
N ARG A 5 22.51 1.24 9.58
CA ARG A 5 22.28 0.82 8.19
C ARG A 5 21.66 -0.58 8.09
N MET A 6 21.89 -1.45 9.07
CA MET A 6 21.25 -2.78 9.11
C MET A 6 19.78 -2.70 9.54
N SER A 7 19.45 -1.80 10.47
CA SER A 7 18.08 -1.50 10.88
C SER A 7 17.26 -0.92 9.72
N ASP A 8 17.79 0.06 8.98
CA ASP A 8 17.09 0.65 7.84
C ASP A 8 16.88 -0.35 6.69
N MET A 9 17.86 -1.22 6.43
CA MET A 9 17.73 -2.28 5.43
C MET A 9 16.64 -3.29 5.81
N SER A 10 16.46 -3.56 7.10
CA SER A 10 15.39 -4.44 7.59
C SER A 10 14.00 -3.83 7.38
N LYS A 11 13.87 -2.51 7.58
CA LYS A 11 12.61 -1.77 7.33
C LYS A 11 12.25 -1.71 5.85
N ILE A 12 13.21 -1.46 4.97
CA ILE A 12 12.97 -1.43 3.52
C ILE A 12 12.44 -2.78 3.02
N ASN A 13 13.03 -3.88 3.49
CA ASN A 13 12.59 -5.22 3.11
C ASN A 13 11.18 -5.55 3.65
N MET A 14 10.86 -5.08 4.86
CA MET A 14 9.53 -5.26 5.44
C MET A 14 8.45 -4.52 4.62
N ILE A 15 8.70 -3.25 4.30
CA ILE A 15 7.80 -2.45 3.46
C ILE A 15 7.64 -3.09 2.07
N ALA A 16 8.73 -3.58 1.48
CA ALA A 16 8.73 -4.26 0.19
C ALA A 16 7.81 -5.49 0.17
N GLU A 17 7.90 -6.34 1.20
CA GLU A 17 7.03 -7.51 1.32
C GLU A 17 5.57 -7.13 1.59
N ARG A 18 5.31 -6.08 2.39
CA ARG A 18 3.94 -5.57 2.61
C ARG A 18 3.28 -5.05 1.33
N ILE A 19 3.99 -4.26 0.52
CA ILE A 19 3.50 -3.78 -0.78
C ILE A 19 3.06 -4.97 -1.65
N LYS A 20 3.92 -5.99 -1.72
CA LYS A 20 3.70 -7.20 -2.52
C LYS A 20 2.55 -8.05 -1.98
N GLU A 21 2.43 -8.16 -0.67
CA GLU A 21 1.34 -8.85 0.02
C GLU A 21 0.00 -8.18 -0.31
N PHE A 22 -0.12 -6.88 -0.08
CA PHE A 22 -1.37 -6.14 -0.33
C PHE A 22 -1.77 -6.21 -1.80
N ARG A 23 -0.81 -6.07 -2.72
CA ARG A 23 -1.05 -6.21 -4.15
C ARG A 23 -1.63 -7.58 -4.49
N LYS A 24 -1.00 -8.66 -4.00
CA LYS A 24 -1.44 -10.04 -4.26
C LYS A 24 -2.80 -10.34 -3.63
N ASN A 25 -3.02 -9.89 -2.40
CA ASN A 25 -4.29 -10.09 -1.70
C ASN A 25 -5.44 -9.33 -2.39
N SER A 26 -5.14 -8.19 -3.00
CA SER A 26 -6.07 -7.46 -3.87
C SER A 26 -6.27 -8.12 -5.23
N GLY A 27 -5.44 -9.09 -5.63
CA GLY A 27 -5.51 -9.73 -6.95
C GLY A 27 -4.91 -8.90 -8.08
N LEU A 28 -4.11 -7.87 -7.77
CA LEU A 28 -3.53 -6.96 -8.75
C LEU A 28 -2.18 -7.46 -9.28
N SER A 29 -1.89 -7.15 -10.54
CA SER A 29 -0.56 -7.36 -11.12
C SER A 29 0.37 -6.18 -10.84
N GLN A 30 1.69 -6.38 -10.95
CA GLN A 30 2.65 -5.27 -10.85
C GLN A 30 2.41 -4.21 -11.93
N ALA A 31 1.92 -4.61 -13.11
CA ALA A 31 1.57 -3.70 -14.19
C ALA A 31 0.37 -2.82 -13.82
N ASN A 32 -0.64 -3.36 -13.11
CA ASN A 32 -1.75 -2.56 -12.61
C ASN A 32 -1.27 -1.46 -11.66
N ILE A 33 -0.41 -1.81 -10.70
CA ILE A 33 0.14 -0.85 -9.74
C ILE A 33 1.02 0.19 -10.44
N ALA A 34 1.87 -0.24 -11.38
CA ALA A 34 2.70 0.66 -12.16
C ALA A 34 1.87 1.68 -12.93
N CYS A 35 0.79 1.23 -13.58
CA CYS A 35 -0.13 2.08 -14.31
C CYS A 35 -0.84 3.07 -13.38
N PHE A 36 -1.34 2.62 -12.23
CA PHE A 36 -1.97 3.47 -11.22
C PHE A 36 -1.03 4.53 -10.66
N LEU A 37 0.24 4.20 -10.42
CA LEU A 37 1.23 5.14 -9.93
C LEU A 37 1.87 6.01 -11.03
N GLY A 38 1.61 5.72 -12.31
CA GLY A 38 2.22 6.42 -13.44
C GLY A 38 3.73 6.18 -13.58
N VAL A 39 4.19 4.96 -13.26
CA VAL A 39 5.60 4.56 -13.28
C VAL A 39 5.84 3.30 -14.11
N ASP A 40 7.10 2.97 -14.37
CA ASP A 40 7.46 1.71 -15.03
C ASP A 40 7.22 0.50 -14.12
N GLN A 41 6.74 -0.61 -14.70
CA GLN A 41 6.58 -1.89 -13.98
C GLN A 41 7.90 -2.36 -13.34
N SER A 42 9.03 -2.06 -13.96
CA SER A 42 10.35 -2.42 -13.42
C SER A 42 10.65 -1.75 -12.07
N LEU A 43 10.10 -0.56 -11.82
CA LEU A 43 10.21 0.13 -10.54
C LEU A 43 9.44 -0.61 -9.46
N ILE A 44 8.20 -1.05 -9.77
CA ILE A 44 7.39 -1.85 -8.84
C ILE A 44 8.07 -3.18 -8.53
N SER A 45 8.59 -3.87 -9.55
CA SER A 45 9.32 -5.12 -9.33
C SER A 45 10.54 -4.95 -8.42
N LYS A 46 11.34 -3.88 -8.61
CA LYS A 46 12.49 -3.59 -7.76
C LYS A 46 12.08 -3.19 -6.35
N ALA A 47 10.96 -2.48 -6.22
CA ALA A 47 10.42 -2.09 -4.93
C ALA A 47 9.98 -3.30 -4.11
N GLU A 48 9.23 -4.23 -4.70
CA GLU A 48 8.80 -5.48 -4.05
C GLU A 48 9.93 -6.46 -3.74
N ASN A 49 11.13 -6.22 -4.26
CA ASN A 49 12.35 -6.98 -3.96
C ASN A 49 13.27 -6.27 -2.96
N GLY A 50 12.89 -5.09 -2.44
CA GLY A 50 13.72 -4.29 -1.54
C GLY A 50 14.92 -3.60 -2.21
N GLU A 51 15.02 -3.63 -3.54
CA GLU A 51 16.13 -3.05 -4.31
C GLU A 51 15.98 -1.52 -4.50
N ARG A 52 14.74 -1.01 -4.39
CA ARG A 52 14.40 0.40 -4.52
C ARG A 52 13.28 0.77 -3.55
N SER A 53 13.39 1.91 -2.88
CA SER A 53 12.29 2.46 -2.09
C SER A 53 11.30 3.21 -3.00
N LEU A 54 10.02 3.15 -2.65
CA LEU A 54 9.01 4.06 -3.19
C LEU A 54 9.03 5.38 -2.41
N SER A 55 8.58 6.47 -3.04
CA SER A 55 8.38 7.73 -2.32
C SER A 55 7.22 7.62 -1.33
N VAL A 56 7.21 8.49 -0.33
CA VAL A 56 6.09 8.59 0.63
C VAL A 56 4.77 8.82 -0.11
N GLU A 57 4.74 9.71 -1.11
CA GLU A 57 3.55 9.97 -1.93
C GLU A 57 3.04 8.70 -2.64
N MET A 58 3.94 7.87 -3.16
CA MET A 58 3.54 6.60 -3.79
C MET A 58 2.98 5.62 -2.76
N LEU A 59 3.59 5.53 -1.57
CA LEU A 59 3.08 4.70 -0.48
C LEU A 59 1.71 5.18 0.00
N GLU A 60 1.48 6.48 0.13
CA GLU A 60 0.17 7.04 0.49
C GLU A 60 -0.91 6.70 -0.56
N LYS A 61 -0.57 6.76 -1.85
CA LYS A 61 -1.49 6.35 -2.92
C LYS A 61 -1.81 4.85 -2.84
N LEU A 62 -0.83 4.01 -2.51
CA LEU A 62 -1.04 2.58 -2.32
C LEU A 62 -1.85 2.27 -1.06
N ALA A 63 -1.58 2.96 0.05
CA ALA A 63 -2.33 2.86 1.29
C ALA A 63 -3.82 3.12 1.03
N ALA A 64 -4.11 4.24 0.36
CA ALA A 64 -5.44 4.60 -0.10
C ALA A 64 -6.05 3.54 -1.03
N LEU A 65 -5.30 3.05 -2.03
CA LEU A 65 -5.80 2.01 -2.94
C LEU A 65 -6.19 0.72 -2.21
N TYR A 66 -5.39 0.29 -1.24
CA TYR A 66 -5.62 -0.95 -0.51
C TYR A 66 -6.58 -0.79 0.67
N GLY A 67 -6.91 0.44 1.05
CA GLY A 67 -7.77 0.73 2.20
C GLY A 67 -7.07 0.46 3.53
N VAL A 68 -5.77 0.74 3.58
CA VAL A 68 -4.92 0.56 4.76
C VAL A 68 -4.26 1.88 5.13
N SER A 69 -3.77 1.98 6.37
CA SER A 69 -2.98 3.11 6.85
C SER A 69 -1.51 2.98 6.43
N MET A 70 -0.75 4.06 6.61
CA MET A 70 0.71 4.02 6.41
C MET A 70 1.40 3.10 7.43
N LEU A 71 0.85 2.94 8.63
CA LEU A 71 1.41 2.09 9.69
C LEU A 71 1.36 0.61 9.31
N ASP A 72 0.39 0.21 8.48
CA ASP A 72 0.25 -1.18 8.03
C ASP A 72 1.43 -1.64 7.13
N PHE A 73 2.20 -0.72 6.55
CA PHE A 73 3.45 -1.04 5.87
C PHE A 73 4.63 -1.24 6.83
N GLU A 74 4.53 -0.71 8.05
CA GLU A 74 5.59 -0.71 9.06
C GLU A 74 5.38 -1.75 10.17
N GLU A 75 4.16 -2.25 10.35
CA GLU A 75 3.84 -3.21 11.40
C GLU A 75 3.84 -4.67 10.90
N ASP A 76 4.23 -5.58 11.78
CA ASP A 76 4.04 -7.04 11.68
C ASP A 76 2.63 -7.46 12.16
N SER A 77 1.66 -6.53 12.15
CA SER A 77 0.30 -6.77 12.62
C SER A 77 -0.52 -7.61 11.64
N LEU A 78 -1.59 -8.23 12.15
CA LEU A 78 -2.44 -9.20 11.44
C LEU A 78 -2.80 -8.73 10.02
N PRO A 79 -2.93 -9.66 9.05
CA PRO A 79 -3.18 -9.28 7.67
C PRO A 79 -4.48 -8.47 7.58
N VAL A 80 -4.35 -7.16 7.34
CA VAL A 80 -5.44 -6.34 6.80
C VAL A 80 -5.83 -7.02 5.50
N SER A 81 -7.05 -7.56 5.44
CA SER A 81 -7.59 -8.15 4.22
C SER A 81 -7.91 -7.00 3.28
N PRO A 82 -7.07 -6.68 2.29
CA PRO A 82 -7.38 -5.63 1.35
C PRO A 82 -8.62 -6.05 0.57
N LEU A 83 -9.36 -5.05 0.08
CA LEU A 83 -10.54 -5.29 -0.75
C LEU A 83 -10.14 -6.17 -1.94
N LYS A 84 -10.69 -7.39 -1.99
CA LYS A 84 -10.53 -8.27 -3.15
C LYS A 84 -11.34 -7.70 -4.30
N PHE A 85 -10.65 -7.24 -5.34
CA PHE A 85 -11.31 -6.83 -6.56
C PHE A 85 -11.96 -8.06 -7.21
N ALA A 86 -13.30 -8.13 -7.19
CA ALA A 86 -14.06 -9.26 -7.73
C ALA A 86 -14.12 -9.25 -9.28
N LEU A 87 -13.81 -8.12 -9.91
CA LEU A 87 -13.59 -8.05 -11.36
C LEU A 87 -12.25 -8.68 -11.71
N ARG A 88 -12.20 -9.47 -12.79
CA ARG A 88 -10.94 -10.05 -13.29
C ARG A 88 -9.94 -8.90 -13.48
N ALA A 89 -8.79 -8.95 -12.82
CA ALA A 89 -7.76 -7.90 -12.81
C ALA A 89 -7.24 -7.46 -14.20
N GLY A 90 -7.58 -8.19 -15.27
CA GLY A 90 -7.34 -7.79 -16.66
C GLY A 90 -8.30 -6.72 -17.20
N GLU A 91 -9.41 -6.42 -16.52
CA GLU A 91 -10.40 -5.41 -16.93
C GLU A 91 -10.45 -4.18 -16.00
N LEU A 92 -9.71 -4.17 -14.89
CA LEU A 92 -9.62 -3.00 -14.02
C LEU A 92 -8.81 -1.89 -14.70
N THR A 93 -9.51 -0.80 -14.99
CA THR A 93 -8.88 0.41 -15.52
C THR A 93 -8.28 1.24 -14.38
N THR A 94 -7.40 2.18 -14.72
CA THR A 94 -6.89 3.15 -13.75
C THR A 94 -8.01 3.97 -13.13
N VAL A 95 -9.05 4.29 -13.91
CA VAL A 95 -10.22 5.05 -13.44
C VAL A 95 -10.96 4.28 -12.34
N ASP A 96 -11.10 2.96 -12.47
CA ASP A 96 -11.71 2.13 -11.44
C ASP A 96 -10.89 2.13 -10.14
N MET A 97 -9.56 2.05 -10.28
CA MET A 97 -8.64 2.10 -9.13
C MET A 97 -8.64 3.46 -8.44
N GLU A 98 -8.73 4.55 -9.21
CA GLU A 98 -8.88 5.90 -8.67
C GLU A 98 -10.18 6.05 -7.90
N ALA A 99 -11.29 5.51 -8.42
CA ALA A 99 -12.58 5.52 -7.73
C ALA A 99 -12.51 4.75 -6.40
N VAL A 100 -11.93 3.54 -6.41
CA VAL A 100 -11.77 2.74 -5.19
C VAL A 100 -10.84 3.41 -4.19
N SER A 101 -9.72 3.97 -4.65
CA SER A 101 -8.81 4.76 -3.81
C SER A 101 -9.52 5.94 -3.16
N ALA A 102 -10.36 6.67 -3.91
CA ALA A 102 -11.15 7.78 -3.36
C ALA A 102 -12.14 7.32 -2.29
N ILE A 103 -12.85 6.20 -2.52
CA ILE A 103 -13.80 5.63 -1.55
C ILE A 103 -13.06 5.23 -0.26
N ASN A 104 -11.94 4.52 -0.40
CA ASN A 104 -11.12 4.08 0.73
C ASN A 104 -10.57 5.27 1.53
N ARG A 105 -10.13 6.35 0.86
CA ARG A 105 -9.71 7.57 1.56
C ARG A 105 -10.83 8.17 2.40
N ILE A 106 -12.06 8.16 1.89
CA ILE A 106 -13.22 8.65 2.66
C ILE A 106 -13.44 7.75 3.88
N ALA A 107 -13.39 6.42 3.70
CA ALA A 107 -13.57 5.46 4.78
C ALA A 107 -12.50 5.63 5.88
N LEU A 108 -11.21 5.65 5.49
CA LEU A 108 -10.08 5.83 6.41
C LEU A 108 -10.16 7.17 7.16
N ASN A 109 -10.51 8.25 6.46
CA ASN A 109 -10.70 9.54 7.10
C ASN A 109 -11.88 9.52 8.08
N SER A 110 -12.95 8.80 7.76
CA SER A 110 -14.12 8.67 8.64
C SER A 110 -13.80 7.87 9.91
N GLU A 111 -13.02 6.80 9.78
CA GLU A 111 -12.55 5.98 10.91
C GLU A 111 -11.63 6.81 11.81
N PHE A 112 -10.63 7.49 11.22
CA PHE A 112 -9.75 8.40 11.94
C PHE A 112 -10.51 9.49 12.70
N MET A 113 -11.53 10.11 12.06
CA MET A 113 -12.36 11.12 12.72
C MET A 113 -13.21 10.52 13.85
N ALA A 114 -13.68 9.27 13.71
CA ALA A 114 -14.41 8.59 14.75
C ALA A 114 -13.52 8.32 15.97
N ASP A 115 -12.28 7.88 15.77
CA ASP A 115 -11.32 7.63 16.84
C ASP A 115 -10.94 8.91 17.60
N LEU A 116 -10.74 10.02 16.87
CA LEU A 116 -10.50 11.33 17.46
C LEU A 116 -11.67 11.79 18.36
N LEU A 117 -12.91 11.52 17.93
CA LEU A 117 -14.11 11.87 18.69
C LEU A 117 -14.35 10.92 19.87
N ALA A 118 -13.93 9.66 19.76
CA ALA A 118 -14.01 8.66 20.82
C ALA A 118 -12.99 8.91 21.96
N GLY A 119 -12.00 9.79 21.73
CA GLY A 119 -11.06 10.24 22.76
C GLY A 119 -9.82 9.36 22.91
N GLU A 120 -9.49 8.51 21.94
CA GLU A 120 -8.24 7.76 21.95
C GLU A 120 -7.07 8.64 21.47
N GLN A 121 -6.49 9.41 22.39
CA GLN A 121 -5.09 9.76 22.31
C GLN A 121 -4.27 8.53 22.75
N ARG A 122 -3.61 7.88 21.80
CA ARG A 122 -2.45 7.04 22.09
C ARG A 122 -1.20 7.67 21.51
#